data_AF-R5M660-F1
#
_entry.id   AF-R5M660-F1
#
_cell.length_a   1.000
_cell.length_b   1.000
_cell.length_c   1.000
_cell.angle_alpha   90.00
_cell.angle_beta   90.00
_cell.angle_gamma   90.00
#
_symmetry.space_group_name_H-M   'P 1'
#
loop_
_entity.id
_entity.type
_entity.pdbx_description
1 polymer ?
#
loop_
_entity_poly.entity_id
_entity_poly.type
_entity_poly.pdbx_seq_one_letter_code
_entity_poly.pdbx_strand_id
1 'polypeptide(L)' 'MRRYIQRGFTNLMFCFGCTGGQHRSVYSAQHLAEHLNKKFGIEVHIIHREQNITQTLEALK' A
#
# COMPACT_ATOMS: atom_id res chain seq x y z
N MET A 1 -6.25 11.08 -0.22
CA MET A 1 -5.04 11.46 0.54
C MET A 1 -5.06 12.89 1.08
N ARG A 2 -5.21 13.95 0.26
CA ARG A 2 -5.07 15.34 0.73
C ARG A 2 -5.88 15.70 1.99
N ARG A 3 -7.16 15.30 2.08
CA ARG A 3 -7.99 15.51 3.29
C ARG A 3 -7.59 14.66 4.51
N TYR A 4 -6.88 13.54 4.30
CA TYR A 4 -6.40 12.66 5.38
C TYR A 4 -5.16 13.27 6.05
N ILE A 5 -4.23 13.75 5.23
CA ILE A 5 -3.03 14.48 5.66
C ILE A 5 -3.42 15.75 6.42
N GLN A 6 -4.39 16.51 5.89
CA GLN A 6 -4.86 17.76 6.49
C GLN A 6 -5.54 17.58 7.86
N ARG A 7 -5.99 16.36 8.18
CA ARG A 7 -6.61 16.01 9.47
C ARG A 7 -5.62 15.42 10.47
N GLY A 8 -4.33 15.32 10.13
CA GLY A 8 -3.30 14.77 11.00
C GLY A 8 -3.36 13.26 11.19
N PHE A 9 -4.08 12.52 10.32
CA PHE A 9 -4.05 11.07 10.37
C PHE A 9 -2.66 10.57 9.97
N THR A 10 -2.02 9.85 10.89
CA THR A 10 -0.66 9.33 10.70
C THR A 10 -0.62 8.10 9.82
N ASN A 11 -1.74 7.38 9.67
CA ASN A 11 -1.82 6.12 8.94
C ASN A 11 -3.07 6.05 8.07
N LEU A 12 -2.90 5.51 6.85
CA LEU A 12 -3.98 5.20 5.92
C LEU A 12 -3.78 3.79 5.38
N MET A 13 -4.77 2.93 5.55
CA MET A 13 -4.72 1.53 5.13
C MET A 13 -5.67 1.26 3.96
N PHE A 14 -5.20 0.47 2.99
CA PHE A 14 -5.99 -0.08 1.90
C PHE A 14 -5.97 -1.61 1.99
N CYS A 15 -7.12 -2.25 1.78
CA CYS A 15 -7.22 -3.71 1.80
C CYS A 15 -7.83 -4.20 0.48
N PHE A 16 -7.12 -5.10 -0.20
CA PHE A 16 -7.58 -5.72 -1.45
C PHE A 16 -7.87 -7.20 -1.21
N GLY A 17 -9.00 -7.68 -1.75
CA GLY A 17 -9.41 -9.07 -1.65
C GLY A 17 -9.69 -9.69 -3.01
N CYS A 18 -9.24 -10.94 -3.19
CA CYS A 18 -9.71 -11.84 -4.24
C CYS A 18 -9.92 -13.23 -3.63
N THR A 19 -10.64 -14.14 -4.30
CA THR A 19 -11.08 -15.41 -3.71
C THR A 19 -9.97 -16.20 -3.02
N GLY A 20 -8.78 -16.28 -3.63
CA GLY A 20 -7.63 -17.00 -3.06
C GLY A 20 -6.49 -16.11 -2.57
N GLY A 21 -6.64 -14.78 -2.59
CA GLY A 21 -5.62 -13.84 -2.09
C GLY A 21 -4.28 -13.78 -2.85
N GLN A 22 -4.06 -14.56 -3.92
CA GLN A 22 -2.73 -14.77 -4.51
C GLN A 22 -2.45 -14.03 -5.84
N HIS A 23 -3.47 -13.48 -6.51
CA HIS A 23 -3.30 -12.95 -7.87
C HIS A 23 -3.78 -11.50 -7.99
N ARG A 24 -5.09 -11.29 -8.05
CA ARG A 24 -5.69 -9.97 -8.32
C ARG A 24 -5.45 -9.00 -7.15
N SER A 25 -5.63 -9.46 -5.92
CA SER A 25 -5.36 -8.66 -4.72
C SER A 25 -3.89 -8.27 -4.63
N VAL A 26 -2.98 -9.22 -4.89
CA VAL A 26 -1.52 -9.01 -4.87
C VAL A 26 -1.13 -7.94 -5.88
N TYR A 27 -1.57 -8.10 -7.13
CA TYR A 27 -1.31 -7.14 -8.21
C TYR A 27 -1.81 -5.73 -7.84
N SER A 28 -3.06 -5.60 -7.42
CA SER A 28 -3.64 -4.29 -7.07
C SER A 28 -2.92 -3.64 -5.88
N ALA A 29 -2.58 -4.41 -4.83
CA ALA A 29 -1.86 -3.91 -3.68
C ALA A 29 -0.46 -3.41 -4.07
N GLN A 30 0.27 -4.19 -4.87
CA GLN A 30 1.62 -3.84 -5.33
C GLN A 30 1.60 -2.56 -6.17
N HIS A 31 0.75 -2.52 -7.20
CA HIS A 31 0.68 -1.38 -8.11
C HIS A 31 0.21 -0.09 -7.41
N LEU A 32 -0.74 -0.21 -6.46
CA LEU A 32 -1.16 0.96 -5.69
C LEU A 32 0.00 1.47 -4.82
N ALA A 33 0.70 0.58 -4.12
CA ALA A 33 1.79 0.96 -3.23
C ALA A 33 2.91 1.68 -3.98
N GLU A 34 3.33 1.14 -5.13
CA GLU A 34 4.32 1.78 -5.99
C GLU A 34 3.84 3.14 -6.52
N HIS A 35 2.56 3.23 -6.94
CA HIS A 35 2.00 4.49 -7.40
C HIS A 35 1.99 5.55 -6.30
N LEU A 36 1.61 5.19 -5.07
CA LEU A 36 1.57 6.11 -3.93
C LEU A 36 2.98 6.55 -3.51
N ASN A 37 3.91 5.62 -3.40
CA ASN A 37 5.30 5.92 -3.07
C ASN A 37 5.94 6.84 -4.11
N LYS A 38 5.82 6.51 -5.41
CA LYS A 38 6.36 7.35 -6.51
C LYS A 38 5.71 8.74 -6.57
N LYS A 39 4.40 8.85 -6.30
CA LYS A 39 3.65 10.09 -6.46
C LYS A 39 3.75 11.03 -5.26
N PHE A 40 3.81 10.49 -4.04
CA PHE A 40 3.78 11.28 -2.81
C PHE A 40 5.07 11.20 -1.99
N GLY A 41 6.01 10.34 -2.38
CA GLY A 41 7.30 10.16 -1.68
C GLY A 41 7.17 9.57 -0.28
N ILE A 42 6.01 9.03 0.08
CA ILE A 42 5.75 8.51 1.42
C ILE A 42 6.21 7.06 1.58
N GLU A 43 6.49 6.67 2.81
CA GLU A 43 6.69 5.28 3.18
C GLU A 43 5.38 4.49 2.98
N VAL A 44 5.48 3.28 2.41
CA VAL A 44 4.34 2.39 2.19
C VAL A 44 4.70 0.96 2.58
N HIS A 45 3.94 0.37 3.51
CA HIS A 45 4.04 -1.04 3.84
C HIS A 45 3.06 -1.87 3.02
N ILE A 46 3.56 -2.96 2.43
CA ILE A 46 2.81 -3.91 1.60
C ILE A 46 2.81 -5.27 2.30
N ILE A 47 1.64 -5.86 2.48
CA ILE A 47 1.47 -7.18 3.11
C ILE A 47 0.57 -8.04 2.22
N HIS A 48 1.14 -9.09 1.64
CA HIS A 48 0.41 -10.13 0.90
C HIS A 48 0.21 -11.33 1.82
N ARG A 49 -0.92 -11.35 2.55
CA ARG A 49 -1.17 -12.28 3.66
C ARG A 49 -1.10 -13.74 3.25
N GLU A 50 -1.78 -14.12 2.17
CA GLU A 50 -1.86 -15.50 1.70
C GLU A 50 -0.54 -16.01 1.12
N GLN A 51 0.40 -15.11 0.81
CA GLN A 51 1.75 -15.45 0.35
C GLN A 51 2.81 -15.34 1.45
N ASN A 52 2.46 -14.83 2.65
CA ASN A 52 3.39 -14.49 3.72
C ASN A 52 4.52 -13.55 3.29
N ILE A 53 4.25 -12.62 2.36
CA ILE A 53 5.22 -11.64 1.89
C ILE A 53 4.91 -10.29 2.52
N THR A 54 5.93 -9.66 3.12
CA THR A 54 5.88 -8.29 3.61
C THR A 54 7.03 -7.50 3.01
N GLN A 55 6.73 -6.30 2.52
CA GLN A 55 7.69 -5.39 1.92
C GLN A 55 7.42 -3.96 2.37
N THR A 56 8.47 -3.19 2.64
CA THR A 56 8.38 -1.75 2.87
C THR A 56 8.98 -1.01 1.69
N LEU A 57 8.27 -0.03 1.18
CA LEU A 57 8.79 0.97 0.25
C LEU A 57 9.14 2.20 1.08
N GLU A 58 10.43 2.51 1.19
CA GLU A 58 10.93 3.66 1.94
C GLU A 58 10.47 4.98 1.32
N ALA A 59 10.35 6.01 2.15
CA ALA A 59 10.05 7.35 1.68
C ALA A 59 11.13 7.86 0.71
N LEU A 60 10.71 8.46 -0.41
CA LEU A 60 11.61 9.09 -1.35
C LEU A 60 11.96 10.48 -0.81
N LYS A 61 13.26 10.75 -0.62
CA LYS A 61 13.80 12.03 -0.13
C LYS A 61 13.56 13.18 -1.10
#